data_AF-A0A316RM90-F1
#
_entry.id   AF-A0A316RM90-F1
#
_cell.length_a   1.000
_cell.length_b   1.000
_cell.length_c   1.000
_cell.angle_alpha   90.00
_cell.angle_beta   90.00
_cell.angle_gamma   90.00
#
_symmetry.space_group_name_H-M   'P 1'
#
loop_
_entity.id
_entity.type
_entity.pdbx_description
1 polymer ?
#
loop_
_entity_poly.entity_id
_entity_poly.type
_entity_poly.pdbx_seq_one_letter_code
_entity_poly.pdbx_strand_id
1 'polypeptide(L)'
;MLIAFGVFLVGLIVLDLVMIISLFRPGDERKQLIVWKASAFTLLVSSLGLVYDIIEAIINGEPVAVNPFVKLSVIAMVYCLSLLYFKRKHGD
;
A
#
# COMPACT_ATOMS: atom_id res chain seq x y z
N MET A 1 2.99 17.00 24.39
CA MET A 1 3.37 16.09 23.29
C MET A 1 2.37 14.95 23.09
N LEU A 2 1.98 14.20 24.13
CA LEU A 2 1.05 13.07 24.00
C LEU A 2 -0.33 13.44 23.41
N ILE A 3 -0.87 14.61 23.73
CA ILE A 3 -2.17 15.07 23.22
C ILE A 3 -2.11 15.34 21.72
N ALA A 4 -1.04 15.99 21.23
CA ALA A 4 -0.85 16.23 19.80
C ALA A 4 -0.65 14.92 19.01
N PHE A 5 0.06 13.96 19.60
CA PHE A 5 0.22 12.62 19.03
C PHE A 5 -1.12 11.85 18.99
N GLY A 6 -1.93 11.96 20.05
CA GLY A 6 -3.27 11.39 20.08
C GLY A 6 -4.20 11.97 19.01
N VAL A 7 -4.18 13.30 18.80
CA VAL A 7 -4.94 13.96 17.74
C VAL A 7 -4.48 13.51 16.35
N PHE A 8 -3.17 13.36 16.14
CA PHE A 8 -2.60 12.85 14.90
C PHE A 8 -3.08 11.41 14.60
N LEU A 9 -3.08 10.53 15.61
CA LEU A 9 -3.58 9.16 15.49
C LEU A 9 -5.07 9.11 15.13
N VAL A 10 -5.90 9.93 15.77
CA VAL A 10 -7.34 10.01 15.44
C VAL A 10 -7.53 10.49 14.01
N GLY A 11 -6.73 11.47 13.55
CA GLY A 11 -6.74 11.93 12.16
C GLY A 11 -6.42 10.83 11.15
N LEU A 12 -5.42 9.99 11.45
CA LEU A 12 -5.07 8.83 10.61
C LEU A 12 -6.20 7.80 10.53
N ILE A 13 -6.82 7.47 11.67
CA ILE A 13 -7.95 6.51 11.70
C ILE A 13 -9.12 7.01 10.86
N VAL A 14 -9.45 8.30 10.94
CA VAL A 14 -10.52 8.90 10.11
C VAL A 14 -10.16 8.82 8.62
N LEU A 15 -8.90 9.08 8.27
CA LEU A 15 -8.43 9.01 6.89
C LEU A 15 -8.53 7.57 6.34
N ASP A 16 -8.16 6.56 7.13
CA ASP A 16 -8.28 5.15 6.77
C ASP A 16 -9.74 4.74 6.56
N LEU A 17 -10.65 5.19 7.43
CA LEU A 17 -12.09 4.94 7.28
C LEU A 17 -12.65 5.57 5.99
N VAL A 18 -12.25 6.80 5.67
CA VAL A 18 -12.65 7.49 4.43
C VAL A 18 -12.16 6.72 3.20
N MET A 19 -10.92 6.22 3.23
CA MET A 19 -10.37 5.38 2.16
C MET A 19 -11.18 4.10 1.97
N ILE A 20 -11.49 3.37 3.06
CA ILE A 20 -12.28 2.12 3.00
C ILE A 20 -13.68 2.39 2.44
N ILE A 21 -14.36 3.44 2.91
CA ILE A 21 -15.71 3.81 2.44
C ILE A 21 -15.68 4.17 0.94
N SER A 22 -14.64 4.86 0.48
CA SER A 22 -14.46 5.18 -0.95
C SER A 22 -14.27 3.94 -1.81
N LEU A 23 -13.66 2.88 -1.27
CA LEU A 23 -13.47 1.60 -1.98
C LEU A 23 -14.81 0.85 -2.15
N PHE A 24 -15.68 0.94 -1.14
CA PHE A 24 -16.96 0.22 -1.08
C PHE A 24 -18.10 0.85 -1.89
N ARG A 25 -17.94 2.07 -2.40
CA ARG A 25 -18.99 2.78 -3.16
C ARG A 25 -18.68 2.76 -4.67
N PRO A 26 -19.14 1.74 -5.43
CA PRO A 26 -18.96 1.69 -6.88
C PRO A 26 -19.98 2.64 -7.54
N GLY A 27 -19.57 3.89 -7.80
CA GLY A 27 -20.51 4.92 -8.28
C GLY A 27 -20.16 5.59 -9.61
N ASP A 28 -18.92 5.50 -10.08
CA ASP A 28 -18.48 6.07 -11.36
C ASP A 28 -17.18 5.39 -11.82
N GLU A 29 -17.08 4.99 -13.09
CA GLU A 29 -15.86 4.40 -13.68
C GLU A 29 -14.62 5.28 -13.44
N ARG A 30 -14.80 6.61 -13.46
CA ARG A 30 -13.75 7.59 -13.17
C ARG A 30 -13.26 7.56 -11.73
N LYS A 31 -14.16 7.35 -10.77
CA LYS A 31 -13.79 7.23 -9.34
C LYS A 31 -13.06 5.92 -9.09
N GLN A 32 -13.45 4.84 -9.77
CA GLN A 32 -12.70 3.58 -9.71
C GLN A 32 -11.29 3.74 -10.31
N LEU A 33 -11.14 4.38 -11.47
CA LEU A 33 -9.80 4.65 -12.04
C LEU A 33 -8.88 5.42 -11.07
N ILE A 34 -9.41 6.43 -10.38
CA ILE A 34 -8.64 7.20 -9.38
C ILE A 34 -8.23 6.30 -8.21
N VAL A 35 -9.16 5.48 -7.67
CA VAL A 35 -8.87 4.54 -6.58
C VAL A 35 -7.79 3.55 -6.99
N TRP A 36 -7.85 3.02 -8.22
CA TRP A 36 -6.85 2.07 -8.72
C TRP A 36 -5.49 2.72 -8.90
N LYS A 37 -5.43 3.95 -9.41
CA LYS A 37 -4.19 4.71 -9.55
C LYS A 37 -3.58 5.04 -8.19
N ALA A 38 -4.41 5.38 -7.20
CA ALA A 38 -3.98 5.58 -5.82
C ALA A 38 -3.44 4.29 -5.20
N SER A 39 -4.14 3.15 -5.35
CA SER A 39 -3.69 1.85 -4.86
C SER A 39 -2.41 1.36 -5.52
N ALA A 40 -2.23 1.60 -6.83
CA ALA A 40 -0.99 1.27 -7.52
C ALA A 40 0.18 2.13 -7.01
N PHE A 41 -0.06 3.42 -6.76
CA PHE A 41 0.94 4.32 -6.21
C PHE A 41 1.32 3.96 -4.77
N THR A 42 0.35 3.65 -3.90
CA THR A 42 0.62 3.20 -2.53
C THR A 42 1.38 1.88 -2.50
N LEU A 43 1.08 0.95 -3.40
CA LEU A 43 1.87 -0.28 -3.56
C LEU A 43 3.31 0.00 -3.99
N LEU A 44 3.51 0.92 -4.94
CA LEU A 44 4.85 1.32 -5.39
C LEU A 44 5.65 1.99 -4.26
N VAL A 45 5.05 2.93 -3.54
CA VAL A 45 5.73 3.59 -2.41
C VAL A 45 6.07 2.59 -1.31
N SER A 46 5.15 1.65 -1.01
CA SER A 46 5.37 0.62 0.01
C SER A 46 6.49 -0.36 -0.39
N SER A 47 6.56 -0.75 -1.68
CA SER A 47 7.63 -1.62 -2.16
C SER A 47 8.98 -0.90 -2.18
N LEU A 48 9.04 0.38 -2.57
CA LEU A 48 10.26 1.18 -2.47
C LEU A 48 10.72 1.37 -1.01
N GLY A 49 9.80 1.58 -0.07
CA GLY A 49 10.12 1.64 1.35
C GLY A 49 10.77 0.35 1.86
N LEU A 50 10.25 -0.81 1.43
CA LEU A 50 10.87 -2.09 1.76
C LEU A 50 12.25 -2.29 1.11
N VAL A 51 12.48 -1.78 -0.12
CA VAL A 51 13.83 -1.76 -0.71
C VAL A 51 14.76 -0.90 0.11
N TYR A 52 14.30 0.26 0.59
CA TYR A 52 15.06 1.14 1.46
C TYR A 52 15.41 0.45 2.78
N ASP A 53 14.45 -0.23 3.41
CA ASP A 53 14.69 -1.01 4.64
C ASP A 53 15.75 -2.11 4.43
N ILE A 54 15.80 -2.75 3.26
CA ILE A 54 16.86 -3.74 2.93
C ILE A 54 18.21 -3.05 2.87
N ILE A 55 18.31 -1.91 2.20
CA ILE A 55 19.56 -1.15 2.08
C ILE A 55 20.04 -0.71 3.46
N GLU A 56 19.14 -0.17 4.28
CA GLU A 56 19.45 0.28 5.63
C GLU A 56 19.85 -0.88 6.55
N ALA A 57 19.19 -2.04 6.44
CA ALA A 57 19.56 -3.25 7.18
C ALA A 57 20.95 -3.78 6.78
N ILE A 58 21.31 -3.72 5.50
CA ILE A 58 22.64 -4.13 5.03
C ILE A 58 23.72 -3.19 5.56
N ILE A 59 23.45 -1.88 5.60
CA ILE A 59 24.41 -0.87 6.07
C ILE A 59 24.59 -0.95 7.59
N ASN A 60 23.49 -1.08 8.34
CA ASN A 60 23.52 -1.04 9.81
C ASN A 60 23.82 -2.42 10.44
N GLY A 61 23.70 -3.52 9.70
CA GLY A 61 23.94 -4.87 10.21
C GLY A 61 22.94 -5.36 11.27
N GLU A 62 21.84 -4.63 11.46
CA GLU A 62 20.81 -4.91 12.46
C GLU A 62 19.87 -6.03 11.98
N PRO A 63 19.45 -6.95 12.88
CA PRO A 63 18.48 -7.97 12.54
C PRO A 63 17.10 -7.32 12.33
N VAL A 64 16.71 -7.16 11.08
CA VAL A 64 15.35 -6.79 10.70
C VAL A 64 14.38 -7.86 11.18
N ALA A 65 13.48 -7.49 12.11
CA ALA A 65 12.50 -8.40 12.74
C ALA A 65 11.58 -9.11 11.73
N VAL A 66 11.45 -8.56 10.51
CA VAL A 66 10.74 -9.18 9.40
C VAL A 66 11.62 -9.10 8.17
N ASN A 67 11.88 -10.24 7.52
CA ASN A 67 12.71 -10.29 6.31
C ASN A 67 12.05 -9.46 5.18
N PRO A 68 12.60 -8.28 4.82
CA PRO A 68 11.92 -7.38 3.90
C PRO A 68 11.95 -7.92 2.46
N PHE A 69 12.88 -8.83 2.12
CA PHE A 69 12.92 -9.51 0.82
C PHE A 69 11.70 -10.42 0.62
N VAL A 70 11.29 -11.14 1.66
CA VAL A 70 10.07 -11.97 1.63
C VAL A 70 8.84 -11.09 1.44
N LYS A 71 8.75 -9.96 2.15
CA LYS A 71 7.67 -8.99 1.96
C LYS A 71 7.65 -8.42 0.54
N LEU A 72 8.82 -8.05 -0.01
CA LEU A 72 8.93 -7.53 -1.37
C LEU A 72 8.43 -8.55 -2.41
N SER A 73 8.84 -9.80 -2.25
CA SER A 73 8.44 -10.92 -3.12
C SER A 73 6.92 -11.16 -3.07
N VAL A 74 6.34 -11.18 -1.87
CA VAL A 74 4.88 -11.35 -1.68
C VAL A 74 4.12 -10.20 -2.34
N ILE A 75 4.55 -8.94 -2.15
CA ILE A 75 3.91 -7.77 -2.78
C ILE A 75 3.99 -7.87 -4.31
N ALA A 76 5.15 -8.22 -4.87
CA ALA A 76 5.33 -8.37 -6.31
C ALA A 76 4.44 -9.49 -6.87
N MET A 77 4.34 -10.62 -6.17
CA MET A 77 3.51 -11.75 -6.58
C MET A 77 2.01 -11.39 -6.53
N VAL A 78 1.56 -10.77 -5.44
CA VAL A 78 0.16 -10.30 -5.29
C VAL A 78 -0.17 -9.26 -6.35
N TYR A 79 0.73 -8.31 -6.63
CA TYR A 79 0.54 -7.33 -7.69
C TYR A 79 0.41 -7.98 -9.06
N CYS A 80 1.31 -8.91 -9.39
CA CYS A 80 1.28 -9.63 -10.68
C CYS A 80 -0.01 -10.43 -10.86
N LEU A 81 -0.43 -11.18 -9.82
CA LEU A 81 -1.68 -11.93 -9.83
C LEU A 81 -2.91 -11.01 -9.96
N SER A 82 -2.91 -9.90 -9.23
CA SER A 82 -3.99 -8.90 -9.29
C SER A 82 -4.07 -8.27 -10.68
N LEU A 83 -2.93 -7.93 -11.28
CA LEU A 83 -2.85 -7.36 -12.63
C LEU A 83 -3.36 -8.35 -13.68
N LEU A 84 -2.99 -9.63 -13.59
CA LEU A 84 -3.51 -10.68 -14.47
C LEU A 84 -5.02 -10.88 -14.30
N TYR A 85 -5.51 -10.92 -13.06
CA TYR A 85 -6.94 -11.05 -12.78
C TYR A 85 -7.75 -9.89 -13.36
N PHE A 86 -7.30 -8.66 -13.12
CA PHE A 86 -8.01 -7.48 -13.60
C PHE A 86 -7.90 -7.28 -15.12
N LYS A 87 -6.76 -7.61 -15.72
CA LYS A 87 -6.61 -7.66 -17.18
C LYS A 87 -7.59 -8.67 -17.81
N ARG A 88 -7.85 -9.80 -17.17
CA ARG A 88 -8.79 -10.82 -17.66
C ARG A 88 -10.27 -10.43 -17.47
N LYS A 89 -10.56 -9.53 -16.53
CA LYS A 89 -11.92 -9.11 -16.16
C LYS A 89 -12.36 -7.80 -16.83
N HIS A 90 -11.43 -6.90 -17.13
CA HIS A 90 -11.70 -5.57 -17.71
C HIS A 90 -10.88 -5.27 -18.98
N GLY A 91 -10.06 -6.21 -19.45
CA GLY A 91 -9.47 -6.12 -20.77
C GLY A 91 -10.48 -6.59 -21.80
N ASP A 92 -10.82 -5.72 -22.74
CA ASP A 92 -11.36 -6.12 -24.05
C ASP A 92 -10.54 -7.27 -24.67
#